data_AF-A0A7Y6BZU8-F1
#
_entry.id   AF-A0A7Y6BZU8-F1
#
_cell.length_a   1.000
_cell.length_b   1.000
_cell.length_c   1.000
_cell.angle_alpha   90.00
_cell.angle_beta   90.00
_cell.angle_gamma   90.00
#
_symmetry.space_group_name_H-M   'P 1'
#
loop_
_entity.id
_entity.type
_entity.pdbx_description
1 polymer ?
#
loop_
_entity_poly.entity_id
_entity_poly.type
_entity_poly.pdbx_seq_one_letter_code
_entity_poly.pdbx_strand_id
1 'polypeptide(L)'
;MPNIDLDRSKERSFLYILIFTLLYGLTLLLWPLIAFAMGMSLAAPTPPEYEVASRLEGTLLMTYPIGVIAAIISGWASYHAKRYIFPYWIMQLPLLWFAAWILVSYLGTALSEVPFLR
;
A
#
# COMPACT_ATOMS: atom_id res chain seq x y z
N MET A 1 4.50 -14.22 38.76
CA MET A 1 5.55 -13.32 38.22
C MET A 1 5.04 -12.74 36.90
N PRO A 2 5.13 -11.43 36.67
CA PRO A 2 4.79 -10.84 35.37
C PRO A 2 5.70 -11.39 34.27
N ASN A 3 5.14 -11.70 33.10
CA ASN A 3 5.88 -12.19 31.95
C ASN A 3 6.44 -10.99 31.18
N ILE A 4 7.63 -10.55 31.58
CA ILE A 4 8.31 -9.33 31.09
C ILE A 4 8.46 -9.34 29.55
N ASP A 5 8.68 -10.51 28.95
CA ASP A 5 8.85 -10.65 27.50
C ASP A 5 7.53 -10.45 26.74
N LEU A 6 6.42 -10.95 27.29
CA LEU A 6 5.09 -10.77 26.72
C LEU A 6 4.69 -9.29 26.75
N ASP A 7 4.90 -8.61 27.88
CA ASP A 7 4.56 -7.20 28.05
C ASP A 7 5.35 -6.31 27.09
N ARG A 8 6.64 -6.58 26.92
CA ARG A 8 7.50 -5.89 25.95
C ARG A 8 7.04 -6.12 24.50
N SER A 9 6.67 -7.36 24.14
CA SER A 9 6.19 -7.68 22.79
C SER A 9 4.87 -6.99 22.45
N LYS A 10 3.97 -6.90 23.43
CA LYS A 10 2.69 -6.21 23.33
C LYS A 10 2.89 -4.71 23.11
N GLU A 11 3.70 -4.06 23.94
CA GLU A 11 3.97 -2.62 23.82
C GLU A 11 4.58 -2.27 22.46
N ARG A 12 5.60 -3.03 22.02
CA ARG A 12 6.23 -2.83 20.71
C ARG A 12 5.25 -3.02 19.56
N SER A 13 4.41 -4.05 19.63
CA SER A 13 3.41 -4.33 18.60
C SER A 13 2.36 -3.21 18.54
N PHE A 14 1.92 -2.71 19.70
CA PHE A 14 1.00 -1.56 19.77
C PHE A 14 1.60 -0.30 19.14
N LEU A 15 2.83 0.07 19.53
CA LEU A 15 3.52 1.23 18.97
C LEU A 15 3.69 1.10 17.45
N TYR A 16 4.04 -0.10 16.98
CA TYR A 16 4.20 -0.37 15.56
C TYR A 16 2.89 -0.16 14.78
N ILE A 17 1.79 -0.75 15.25
CA ILE A 17 0.45 -0.56 14.67
C ILE A 17 0.05 0.91 14.67
N LEU A 18 0.30 1.61 15.78
CA LEU A 18 -0.06 3.01 15.92
C LEU A 18 0.68 3.89 14.89
N ILE A 19 1.99 3.72 14.77
CA ILE A 19 2.83 4.48 13.83
C ILE A 19 2.36 4.24 12.39
N PHE A 20 2.19 2.98 11.99
CA PHE A 20 1.74 2.65 10.63
C PHE A 20 0.31 3.08 10.36
N THR A 21 -0.58 3.01 11.35
CA THR A 21 -1.95 3.53 11.22
C THR A 21 -1.95 5.05 10.99
N LEU A 22 -1.10 5.80 11.70
CA LEU A 22 -0.97 7.25 11.51
C LEU A 22 -0.38 7.59 10.13
N LEU A 23 0.71 6.93 9.75
CA LEU A 23 1.33 7.11 8.44
C LEU A 23 0.34 6.81 7.31
N TYR A 24 -0.33 5.67 7.39
CA TYR A 24 -1.29 5.28 6.36
C TYR A 24 -2.56 6.12 6.38
N GLY A 25 -3.04 6.54 7.55
CA GLY A 25 -4.13 7.51 7.67
C GLY A 25 -3.80 8.81 6.93
N LEU A 26 -2.58 9.32 7.06
CA LEU A 26 -2.13 10.50 6.31
C LEU A 26 -2.11 10.24 4.79
N THR A 27 -1.61 9.08 4.35
CA THR A 27 -1.63 8.75 2.92
C THR A 27 -3.05 8.61 2.36
N LEU A 28 -3.99 8.08 3.14
CA LEU A 28 -5.41 8.00 2.74
C LEU A 28 -6.07 9.38 2.65
N LEU A 29 -5.68 10.31 3.52
CA LEU A 29 -6.15 11.70 3.45
C LEU A 29 -5.64 12.41 2.20
N LEU A 30 -4.39 12.13 1.80
CA LEU A 30 -3.79 12.69 0.58
C LEU A 30 -4.25 11.97 -0.70
N TRP A 31 -4.73 10.74 -0.59
CA TRP A 31 -5.09 9.91 -1.74
C TRP A 31 -6.09 10.57 -2.71
N PRO A 32 -7.20 11.22 -2.28
CA PRO A 32 -8.14 11.85 -3.20
C PRO A 32 -7.49 12.93 -4.09
N LEU A 33 -6.56 13.70 -3.53
CA LEU A 33 -5.80 14.72 -4.25
C LEU A 33 -4.91 14.09 -5.32
N ILE A 34 -4.21 13.00 -4.97
CA ILE A 34 -3.34 12.26 -5.90
C ILE A 34 -4.18 11.58 -6.98
N ALA A 35 -5.30 10.96 -6.61
CA ALA A 35 -6.26 10.33 -7.53
C ALA A 35 -6.84 11.34 -8.52
N PHE A 36 -7.18 12.54 -8.05
CA PHE A 36 -7.63 13.63 -8.92
C PHE A 36 -6.53 14.07 -9.91
N ALA A 37 -5.32 14.35 -9.41
CA ALA A 37 -4.20 14.74 -10.25
C ALA A 37 -3.86 13.68 -11.30
N MET A 38 -3.87 12.40 -10.90
CA MET A 38 -3.66 11.29 -11.81
C MET A 38 -4.79 11.17 -12.83
N GLY A 39 -6.05 11.31 -12.41
CA GLY A 39 -7.20 11.30 -13.32
C GLY A 39 -7.10 12.38 -14.41
N MET A 40 -6.64 13.58 -14.04
CA MET A 40 -6.35 14.66 -15.00
C MET A 40 -5.20 14.30 -15.95
N SER A 41 -4.16 13.63 -15.46
CA SER A 41 -3.04 13.15 -16.28
C SER A 41 -3.45 12.05 -17.25
N LEU A 42 -4.27 11.10 -16.82
CA LEU A 42 -4.78 9.99 -17.64
C LEU A 42 -5.78 10.45 -18.71
N ALA A 43 -6.40 11.61 -18.54
CA ALA A 43 -7.26 12.22 -19.55
C ALA A 43 -6.47 12.84 -20.72
N ALA A 44 -5.15 13.02 -20.57
CA ALA A 44 -4.29 13.49 -21.65
C ALA A 44 -3.98 12.36 -22.65
N PRO A 45 -3.77 12.66 -23.94
CA PRO A 45 -3.40 11.65 -24.92
C PRO A 45 -2.08 10.99 -24.51
N THR A 46 -2.15 9.69 -24.21
CA THR A 46 -0.99 8.88 -23.83
C THR A 46 -0.45 8.16 -25.08
N PRO A 47 0.86 8.19 -25.35
CA PRO A 47 1.43 7.42 -26.47
C PRO A 47 1.15 5.92 -26.31
N PRO A 48 0.96 5.16 -27.41
CA PRO A 48 0.59 3.74 -27.34
C PRO A 48 1.59 2.88 -26.54
N GLU A 49 2.86 3.25 -26.57
CA GLU A 49 3.95 2.56 -25.87
C GLU A 49 3.90 2.71 -24.32
N TYR A 50 3.09 3.65 -23.80
CA TYR A 50 2.89 3.87 -22.36
C TYR A 50 1.46 3.59 -21.87
N GLU A 51 0.55 3.19 -22.76
CA GLU A 51 -0.87 2.99 -22.44
C GLU A 51 -1.07 1.91 -21.36
N VAL A 52 -0.32 0.81 -21.45
CA VAL A 52 -0.33 -0.28 -20.46
C VAL A 52 0.17 0.20 -19.09
N ALA A 53 1.28 0.94 -19.06
CA ALA A 53 1.86 1.47 -17.84
C ALA A 53 0.90 2.45 -17.16
N SER A 54 0.34 3.38 -17.94
CA SER A 54 -0.67 4.36 -17.53
C SER A 54 -1.90 3.70 -16.89
N ARG A 55 -2.42 2.62 -17.50
CA ARG A 55 -3.53 1.83 -16.94
C ARG A 55 -3.17 1.12 -15.63
N LEU A 56 -1.96 0.55 -15.55
CA LEU A 56 -1.48 -0.13 -14.34
C LEU A 56 -1.25 0.85 -13.18
N GLU A 57 -0.68 2.03 -13.45
CA GLU A 57 -0.53 3.11 -12.45
C GLU A 57 -1.90 3.53 -11.91
N GLY A 58 -2.88 3.77 -12.79
CA GLY A 58 -4.25 4.07 -12.38
C GLY A 58 -4.86 2.97 -11.50
N THR A 59 -4.66 1.69 -11.87
CA THR A 59 -5.17 0.53 -11.11
C THR A 59 -4.50 0.40 -9.74
N LEU A 60 -3.17 0.58 -9.68
CA LEU A 60 -2.42 0.58 -8.42
C LEU A 60 -2.90 1.71 -7.51
N LEU A 61 -3.15 2.90 -8.05
CA LEU A 61 -3.65 4.03 -7.28
C LEU A 61 -5.02 3.72 -6.67
N MET A 62 -5.93 3.16 -7.46
CA MET A 62 -7.31 2.90 -7.02
C MET A 62 -7.41 1.73 -6.04
N THR A 63 -6.49 0.77 -6.09
CA THR A 63 -6.47 -0.37 -5.15
C THR A 63 -5.72 -0.07 -3.85
N TYR A 64 -4.89 0.98 -3.81
CA TYR A 64 -4.12 1.35 -2.62
C TYR A 64 -4.96 1.55 -1.36
N PRO A 65 -6.10 2.29 -1.38
CA PRO A 65 -6.90 2.47 -0.17
C PRO A 65 -7.41 1.16 0.42
N ILE A 66 -7.77 0.20 -0.45
CA ILE A 66 -8.26 -1.12 -0.03
C ILE A 66 -7.14 -1.87 0.69
N GLY A 67 -5.93 -1.87 0.14
CA GLY A 67 -4.76 -2.50 0.75
C GLY A 67 -4.42 -1.91 2.12
N VAL A 68 -4.46 -0.58 2.23
CA VAL A 68 -4.25 0.12 3.51
C VAL A 68 -5.30 -0.25 4.55
N ILE A 69 -6.59 -0.15 4.19
CA ILE A 69 -7.69 -0.45 5.13
C ILE A 69 -7.59 -1.89 5.60
N ALA A 70 -7.33 -2.83 4.69
CA ALA A 70 -7.14 -4.24 5.03
C ALA A 70 -5.95 -4.45 5.99
N ALA A 71 -4.82 -3.75 5.77
CA ALA A 71 -3.66 -3.83 6.64
C ALA A 71 -3.94 -3.28 8.05
N ILE A 72 -4.62 -2.13 8.15
CA ILE A 72 -4.99 -1.53 9.44
C ILE A 72 -5.91 -2.48 10.22
N ILE A 73 -7.00 -2.93 9.60
CA ILE A 73 -7.98 -3.84 10.26
C ILE A 73 -7.28 -5.13 10.72
N SER A 74 -6.49 -5.75 9.84
CA SER A 74 -5.83 -7.03 10.13
C SER A 74 -4.71 -6.89 11.18
N GLY A 75 -4.01 -5.75 11.22
CA GLY A 75 -3.02 -5.45 12.25
C GLY A 75 -3.65 -5.28 13.64
N TRP A 76 -4.75 -4.54 13.74
CA TRP A 76 -5.49 -4.42 15.01
C TRP A 76 -6.12 -5.75 15.44
N ALA A 77 -6.74 -6.49 14.52
CA ALA A 77 -7.32 -7.80 14.82
C ALA A 77 -6.28 -8.79 15.34
N SER A 78 -5.10 -8.85 14.72
CA SER A 78 -4.01 -9.73 15.16
C SER A 78 -3.42 -9.33 16.52
N TYR A 79 -3.35 -8.04 16.83
CA TYR A 79 -2.97 -7.55 18.16
C TYR A 79 -3.96 -7.97 19.25
N HIS A 80 -5.26 -7.82 19.01
CA HIS A 80 -6.30 -8.25 19.96
C HIS A 80 -6.31 -9.78 20.15
N ALA A 81 -5.94 -10.54 19.13
CA ALA A 81 -5.74 -11.99 19.21
C ALA A 81 -4.41 -12.41 19.88
N LYS A 82 -3.65 -11.46 20.47
CA LYS A 82 -2.33 -11.68 21.10
C LYS A 82 -1.26 -12.23 20.15
N ARG A 83 -1.42 -12.05 18.83
CA ARG A 83 -0.47 -12.49 17.80
C ARG A 83 0.49 -11.35 17.45
N TYR A 84 1.32 -10.94 18.41
CA TYR A 84 2.12 -9.72 18.32
C TYR A 84 3.15 -9.65 17.18
N ILE A 85 3.52 -10.79 16.58
CA ILE A 85 4.43 -10.84 15.43
C ILE A 85 3.74 -10.51 14.09
N PHE A 86 2.44 -10.76 13.97
CA PHE A 86 1.69 -10.59 12.71
C PHE A 86 1.55 -9.13 12.27
N PRO A 87 1.31 -8.16 13.19
CA PRO A 87 1.28 -6.74 12.83
C PRO A 87 2.53 -6.25 12.09
N TYR A 88 3.70 -6.81 12.39
CA TYR A 88 4.95 -6.46 11.69
C TYR A 88 4.88 -6.76 10.20
N TRP A 89 4.32 -7.90 9.82
CA TRP A 89 4.19 -8.31 8.42
C TRP A 89 3.03 -7.61 7.73
N ILE A 90 1.87 -7.57 8.37
CA ILE A 90 0.63 -7.05 7.79
C ILE A 90 0.75 -5.56 7.50
N MET A 91 1.29 -4.79 8.44
CA MET A 91 1.43 -3.35 8.27
C MET A 91 2.49 -2.96 7.24
N GLN A 92 3.32 -3.88 6.75
CA GLN A 92 4.24 -3.60 5.64
C GLN A 92 3.59 -3.80 4.26
N LEU A 93 2.46 -4.51 4.18
CA LEU A 93 1.83 -4.82 2.89
C LEU A 93 1.54 -3.59 2.02
N PRO A 94 1.06 -2.45 2.55
CA PRO A 94 0.84 -1.27 1.72
C PRO A 94 2.12 -0.70 1.07
N LEU A 95 3.31 -0.99 1.61
CA LEU A 95 4.59 -0.61 0.98
C LEU A 95 4.81 -1.31 -0.37
N LEU A 96 4.17 -2.46 -0.58
CA LEU A 96 4.24 -3.17 -1.87
C LEU A 96 3.59 -2.38 -3.00
N TRP A 97 2.60 -1.52 -2.70
CA TRP A 97 2.02 -0.63 -3.72
C TRP A 97 3.05 0.41 -4.18
N PHE A 98 3.84 0.95 -3.25
CA PHE A 98 4.90 1.90 -3.61
C PHE A 98 5.99 1.23 -4.44
N ALA A 99 6.39 0.01 -4.06
CA ALA A 99 7.34 -0.78 -4.84
C ALA A 99 6.79 -1.13 -6.24
N ALA A 100 5.53 -1.55 -6.32
CA ALA A 100 4.86 -1.84 -7.58
C ALA A 100 4.74 -0.60 -8.47
N TRP A 101 4.46 0.57 -7.88
CA TRP A 101 4.42 1.83 -8.60
C TRP A 101 5.75 2.15 -9.25
N ILE A 102 6.84 2.11 -8.48
CA ILE A 102 8.19 2.32 -8.98
C ILE A 102 8.48 1.34 -10.13
N LEU A 103 8.15 0.06 -9.95
CA LEU A 103 8.38 -0.94 -10.98
C LEU A 103 7.64 -0.62 -12.29
N VAL A 104 6.37 -0.21 -12.20
CA VAL A 104 5.57 0.17 -13.38
C VAL A 104 6.14 1.40 -14.06
N SER A 105 6.49 2.44 -13.29
CA SER A 105 7.04 3.67 -13.86
C SER A 105 8.42 3.46 -14.52
N TYR A 106 9.27 2.58 -13.97
CA TYR A 106 10.60 2.29 -14.55
C TYR A 106 10.55 1.31 -15.72
N LEU A 107 9.62 0.35 -15.72
CA LEU A 107 9.50 -0.68 -16.75
C LEU A 107 8.41 -0.38 -17.78
N GLY A 108 7.84 0.83 -17.80
CA GLY A 108 6.63 1.15 -18.55
C GLY A 108 6.66 0.73 -20.03
N THR A 109 7.77 0.99 -20.71
CA THR A 109 7.95 0.57 -22.12
C THR A 109 8.09 -0.94 -22.27
N ALA A 110 8.88 -1.59 -21.41
CA ALA A 110 9.05 -3.04 -21.41
C ALA A 110 7.74 -3.79 -21.08
N LEU A 111 6.87 -3.20 -20.25
CA LEU A 111 5.55 -3.76 -19.94
C LEU A 111 4.61 -3.77 -21.15
N SER A 112 4.79 -2.84 -22.11
CA SER A 112 4.00 -2.79 -23.35
C SER A 112 4.32 -3.92 -24.33
N GLU A 113 5.47 -4.58 -24.17
CA GLU A 113 5.91 -5.73 -24.95
C GLU A 113 5.36 -7.07 -24.41
N VAL A 114 4.75 -7.04 -23.22
CA VAL A 114 4.23 -8.23 -22.56
C VAL A 114 2.82 -8.55 -23.09
N PRO A 115 2.63 -9.67 -23.81
CA PRO A 115 1.39 -9.92 -24.56
C PRO A 115 0.15 -10.12 -23.69
N PHE A 116 0.30 -10.50 -22.41
CA PHE A 116 -0.82 -10.68 -21.48
C PHE A 116 -1.26 -9.39 -20.76
N LEU A 117 -0.54 -8.27 -20.96
CA LEU A 117 -0.86 -6.97 -20.35
C LEU A 117 -1.52 -5.98 -21.33
N ARG A 118 -1.60 -6.32 -22.63
CA ARG A 118 -2.32 -5.54 -23.65
C ARG A 118 -3.82 -5.77 -23.59
#